data_AF-A0A812U3Y5-F1
#
_entry.id   AF-A0A812U3Y5-F1
#
_cell.length_a   1.000
_cell.length_b   1.000
_cell.length_c   1.000
_cell.angle_alpha   90.00
_cell.angle_beta   90.00
_cell.angle_gamma   90.00
#
_symmetry.space_group_name_H-M   'P 1'
#
loop_
_entity.id
_entity.type
_entity.pdbx_description
1 polymer ?
#
loop_
_entity_poly.entity_id
_entity_poly.type
_entity_poly.pdbx_seq_one_letter_code
_entity_poly.pdbx_strand_id
1 'polypeptide(L)'
;IDALNELILRHVAEFVEEELATVGSPYLLTFMDDVMRRTILRGAAEIGAGLLPESQPWVTAALVQMEEAVRTSSFAFIASLPDETKDYLMKLKATAASAASDPTEVVSQALGRHLQAQQEPAAA
;
A
#
# COMPACT_ATOMS: atom_id res chain seq x y z
N ILE A 1 11.33 -19.19 -12.94
CA ILE A 1 10.55 -17.94 -13.05
C ILE A 1 9.10 -18.31 -13.35
N ASP A 2 8.84 -19.09 -14.39
CA ASP A 2 7.48 -19.49 -14.79
C ASP A 2 6.69 -20.24 -13.71
N ALA A 3 7.30 -21.21 -13.02
CA ALA A 3 6.61 -21.95 -11.95
C ALA A 3 6.23 -21.07 -10.74
N LEU A 4 7.01 -20.03 -10.44
CA LEU A 4 6.70 -19.08 -9.38
C LEU A 4 5.62 -18.09 -9.84
N ASN A 5 5.66 -17.67 -11.11
CA ASN A 5 4.62 -16.85 -11.72
C ASN A 5 3.26 -17.57 -11.76
N GLU A 6 3.25 -18.86 -12.11
CA GLU A 6 2.04 -19.69 -12.06
C GLU A 6 1.52 -19.87 -10.64
N LEU A 7 2.42 -20.07 -9.66
CA LEU A 7 2.05 -20.23 -8.26
C LEU A 7 1.46 -18.93 -7.69
N ILE A 8 2.06 -17.78 -8.02
CA ILE A 8 1.53 -16.44 -7.71
C ILE A 8 0.18 -16.24 -8.41
N LEU A 9 0.03 -16.53 -9.70
CA LEU A 9 -1.25 -16.38 -10.41
C LEU A 9 -2.38 -17.22 -9.79
N ARG A 10 -2.04 -18.44 -9.34
CA ARG A 10 -3.02 -19.34 -8.71
C ARG A 10 -3.46 -18.83 -7.33
N HIS A 11 -2.58 -18.15 -6.59
CA HIS A 11 -2.91 -17.55 -5.30
C HIS A 11 -3.38 -16.09 -5.42
N VAL A 12 -3.14 -15.40 -6.53
CA VAL A 12 -3.69 -14.06 -6.80
C VAL A 12 -5.20 -14.10 -6.97
N ALA A 13 -5.76 -15.23 -7.41
CA ALA A 13 -7.21 -15.48 -7.36
C ALA A 13 -7.73 -15.68 -5.92
N GLU A 14 -6.86 -16.11 -5.01
CA GLU A 14 -7.09 -16.25 -3.57
C GLU A 14 -6.33 -15.15 -2.82
N PHE A 15 -6.51 -13.90 -3.26
CA PHE A 15 -5.68 -12.76 -2.87
C PHE A 15 -5.57 -12.59 -1.34
N VAL A 16 -4.49 -13.12 -0.74
CA VAL A 16 -4.19 -12.94 0.69
C VAL A 16 -3.20 -11.79 0.80
N GLU A 17 -3.60 -10.71 1.48
CA GLU A 17 -2.74 -9.53 1.71
C GLU A 17 -1.32 -9.94 2.17
N GLU A 18 -1.21 -11.01 2.98
CA GLU A 18 -0.01 -11.59 3.58
C GLU A 18 1.05 -12.09 2.56
N GLU A 19 0.64 -12.59 1.38
CA GLU A 19 1.58 -13.03 0.34
C GLU A 19 2.26 -11.85 -0.35
N LEU A 20 1.56 -10.71 -0.44
CA LEU A 20 2.10 -9.47 -1.00
C LEU A 20 3.22 -8.89 -0.12
N ALA A 21 3.11 -9.09 1.21
CA ALA A 21 4.20 -8.80 2.16
C ALA A 21 5.41 -9.72 1.95
N THR A 22 5.16 -11.00 1.69
CA THR A 22 6.21 -12.03 1.66
C THR A 22 7.04 -11.95 0.39
N VAL A 23 6.41 -11.66 -0.75
CA VAL A 23 7.09 -11.56 -2.05
C VAL A 23 7.81 -10.21 -2.22
N GLY A 24 7.34 -9.15 -1.55
CA GLY A 24 7.97 -7.84 -1.51
C GLY A 24 7.83 -7.02 -2.81
N SER A 25 7.60 -5.71 -2.67
CA SER A 25 7.46 -4.78 -3.81
C SER A 25 8.57 -4.85 -4.87
N PRO A 26 9.87 -5.03 -4.53
CA PRO A 26 10.92 -5.08 -5.55
C PRO A 26 10.83 -6.30 -6.47
N TYR A 27 10.38 -7.45 -5.98
CA TYR A 27 10.24 -8.67 -6.78
C TYR A 27 9.11 -8.53 -7.79
N LEU A 28 7.94 -8.07 -7.31
CA LEU A 28 6.76 -7.85 -8.14
C LEU A 28 7.07 -6.88 -9.30
N LEU A 29 7.89 -5.87 -9.04
CA LEU A 29 8.25 -4.86 -10.03
C LEU A 29 9.32 -5.33 -11.03
N THR A 30 10.30 -6.11 -10.57
CA THR A 30 11.45 -6.52 -11.38
C THR A 30 11.14 -7.72 -12.28
N PHE A 31 10.28 -8.64 -11.82
CA PHE A 31 10.13 -9.95 -12.47
C PHE A 31 8.75 -10.25 -13.04
N MET A 32 7.73 -9.45 -12.73
CA MET A 32 6.39 -9.65 -13.29
C MET A 32 6.18 -8.82 -14.56
N ASP A 33 5.44 -9.38 -15.50
CA ASP A 33 5.00 -8.65 -16.70
C ASP A 33 3.76 -7.77 -16.43
N ASP A 34 3.39 -6.97 -17.41
CA ASP A 34 2.26 -6.07 -17.33
C ASP A 34 0.91 -6.81 -17.17
N VAL A 35 0.76 -8.02 -17.70
CA VAL A 35 -0.49 -8.78 -17.56
C VAL A 35 -0.69 -9.19 -16.11
N MET A 36 0.36 -9.68 -15.47
CA MET A 36 0.32 -10.06 -14.06
C MET A 36 0.13 -8.84 -13.15
N ARG A 37 0.82 -7.72 -13.43
CA ARG A 37 0.64 -6.47 -12.68
C ARG A 37 -0.81 -5.97 -12.73
N ARG A 38 -1.45 -6.00 -13.91
CA ARG A 38 -2.88 -5.62 -14.04
C ARG A 38 -3.79 -6.54 -13.24
N THR A 39 -3.51 -7.83 -13.26
CA THR A 39 -4.34 -8.82 -12.55
C THR A 39 -4.30 -8.60 -11.05
N ILE A 40 -3.11 -8.34 -10.49
CA ILE A 40 -2.94 -8.01 -9.07
C ILE A 40 -3.66 -6.71 -8.72
N LEU A 41 -3.45 -5.63 -9.48
CA LEU A 41 -4.07 -4.34 -9.19
C LEU A 41 -5.60 -4.40 -9.27
N ARG A 42 -6.14 -5.16 -10.23
CA ARG A 42 -7.58 -5.38 -10.34
C ARG A 42 -8.11 -6.18 -9.14
N GLY A 43 -7.45 -7.28 -8.76
CA GLY A 43 -7.86 -8.06 -7.59
C GLY A 43 -7.82 -7.24 -6.31
N ALA A 44 -6.76 -6.45 -6.11
CA ALA A 44 -6.66 -5.53 -4.98
C ALA A 44 -7.79 -4.49 -4.96
N ALA A 45 -8.16 -3.94 -6.12
CA ALA A 45 -9.26 -2.99 -6.24
C ALA A 45 -10.63 -3.63 -5.94
N GLU A 46 -10.85 -4.87 -6.39
CA GLU A 46 -12.09 -5.62 -6.16
C GLU A 46 -12.35 -5.87 -4.67
N ILE A 47 -11.30 -6.14 -3.89
CA ILE A 47 -11.43 -6.39 -2.44
C ILE A 47 -11.18 -5.16 -1.57
N GLY A 48 -10.74 -4.04 -2.15
CA GLY A 48 -10.42 -2.81 -1.42
C GLY A 48 -9.16 -2.91 -0.55
N ALA A 49 -8.17 -3.72 -0.93
CA ALA A 49 -6.96 -3.95 -0.15
C ALA A 49 -6.24 -2.64 0.21
N GLY A 50 -5.77 -2.51 1.45
CA GLY A 50 -5.08 -1.29 1.91
C GLY A 50 -5.95 -0.05 2.05
N LEU A 51 -7.27 -0.15 1.81
CA LEU A 51 -8.26 0.89 2.12
C LEU A 51 -9.20 0.50 3.27
N LEU A 52 -9.22 -0.78 3.63
CA LEU A 52 -10.03 -1.27 4.74
C LEU A 52 -9.37 -0.93 6.09
N PRO A 53 -10.16 -0.63 7.14
CA PRO A 53 -9.63 -0.38 8.48
C PRO A 53 -8.76 -1.53 9.03
N GLU A 54 -9.08 -2.77 8.65
CA GLU A 54 -8.37 -3.99 9.02
C GLU A 54 -7.10 -4.27 8.20
N SER A 55 -6.92 -3.57 7.07
CA SER A 55 -5.73 -3.76 6.25
C SER A 55 -4.48 -3.34 7.01
N GLN A 56 -3.43 -4.15 6.90
CA GLN A 56 -2.17 -3.82 7.54
C GLN A 56 -1.52 -2.59 6.89
N PRO A 57 -0.88 -1.68 7.65
CA PRO A 57 -0.33 -0.43 7.11
C PRO A 57 0.68 -0.61 5.95
N TRP A 58 1.40 -1.73 5.94
CA TRP A 58 2.37 -2.04 4.89
C TRP A 58 1.71 -2.45 3.55
N VAL A 59 0.46 -2.92 3.57
CA VAL A 59 -0.30 -3.29 2.36
C VAL A 59 -0.51 -2.05 1.49
N THR A 60 -1.00 -0.97 2.10
CA THR A 60 -1.18 0.33 1.45
C THR A 60 0.14 0.83 0.86
N ALA A 61 1.24 0.76 1.62
CA ALA A 61 2.55 1.20 1.16
C ALA A 61 3.07 0.37 -0.04
N ALA A 62 2.90 -0.95 -0.01
CA ALA A 62 3.34 -1.83 -1.09
C ALA A 62 2.57 -1.56 -2.39
N LEU A 63 1.26 -1.38 -2.31
CA LEU A 63 0.40 -1.10 -3.46
C LEU A 63 0.65 0.30 -4.05
N VAL A 64 0.94 1.30 -3.22
CA VAL A 64 1.36 2.64 -3.70
C VAL A 64 2.67 2.57 -4.46
N GLN A 65 3.67 1.85 -3.95
CA GLN A 65 4.94 1.67 -4.66
C GLN A 65 4.74 0.93 -5.99
N MET A 66 3.84 -0.05 -6.01
CA MET A 66 3.49 -0.77 -7.24
C MET A 66 2.86 0.17 -8.27
N GLU A 67 1.93 1.03 -7.86
CA GLU A 67 1.31 2.04 -8.71
C GLU A 67 2.34 3.01 -9.30
N GLU A 68 3.23 3.56 -8.47
CA GLU A 68 4.23 4.53 -8.91
C GLU A 68 5.20 3.94 -9.92
N ALA A 69 5.65 2.70 -9.68
CA ALA A 69 6.56 2.02 -10.58
C ALA A 69 5.90 1.66 -11.92
N VAL A 70 4.63 1.24 -11.90
CA VAL A 70 3.84 1.01 -13.12
C VAL A 70 3.66 2.30 -13.89
N ARG A 71 3.32 3.40 -13.21
CA ARG A 71 3.15 4.72 -13.83
C ARG A 71 4.45 5.22 -14.46
N THR A 72 5.57 4.97 -13.81
CA THR A 72 6.90 5.38 -14.29
C THR A 72 7.37 4.56 -15.49
N SER A 73 7.00 3.28 -15.55
CA SER A 73 7.42 2.37 -16.62
C SER A 73 6.53 2.43 -17.86
N SER A 74 5.23 2.76 -17.74
CA SER A 74 4.33 2.76 -18.89
C SER A 74 3.08 3.63 -18.71
N PHE A 75 2.99 4.73 -19.47
CA PHE A 75 1.78 5.55 -19.55
C PHE A 75 0.61 4.80 -20.21
N ALA A 76 0.89 4.01 -21.25
CA ALA A 76 -0.11 3.22 -21.96
C ALA A 76 -0.76 2.17 -21.04
N PHE A 77 0.01 1.63 -20.09
CA PHE A 77 -0.51 0.74 -19.07
C PHE A 77 -1.58 1.42 -18.22
N ILE A 78 -1.26 2.57 -17.62
CA ILE A 78 -2.19 3.31 -16.75
C ILE A 78 -3.46 3.70 -17.50
N ALA A 79 -3.32 4.14 -18.76
CA ALA A 79 -4.47 4.46 -19.61
C ALA A 79 -5.38 3.25 -19.87
N SER A 80 -4.81 2.05 -19.96
CA SER A 80 -5.54 0.80 -20.22
C SER A 80 -6.21 0.17 -18.99
N LEU A 81 -6.00 0.71 -17.78
CA LEU A 81 -6.65 0.19 -16.59
C LEU A 81 -8.16 0.49 -16.62
N PRO A 82 -9.01 -0.40 -16.07
CA PRO A 82 -10.41 -0.09 -15.79
C PRO A 82 -10.54 1.14 -14.88
N ASP A 83 -11.61 1.92 -15.05
CA ASP A 83 -11.79 3.16 -14.30
C ASP A 83 -11.95 2.90 -12.81
N GLU A 84 -12.59 1.80 -12.43
CA GLU A 84 -12.72 1.39 -11.02
C GLU A 84 -11.35 1.13 -10.38
N THR A 85 -10.42 0.54 -11.13
CA THR A 85 -9.04 0.32 -10.67
C THR A 85 -8.29 1.64 -10.55
N LYS A 86 -8.50 2.59 -11.47
CA LYS A 86 -7.89 3.94 -11.37
C LYS A 86 -8.40 4.69 -10.14
N ASP A 87 -9.71 4.66 -9.89
CA ASP A 87 -10.33 5.30 -8.73
C ASP A 87 -9.83 4.71 -7.41
N TYR A 88 -9.70 3.39 -7.36
CA TYR A 88 -9.08 2.68 -6.24
C TYR A 88 -7.65 3.17 -5.98
N LEU A 89 -6.82 3.22 -7.02
CA LEU A 89 -5.44 3.70 -6.91
C LEU A 89 -5.36 5.15 -6.43
N MET A 90 -6.27 6.03 -6.87
CA MET A 90 -6.33 7.41 -6.38
C MET A 90 -6.66 7.47 -4.87
N LYS A 91 -7.65 6.68 -4.42
CA LYS A 91 -8.01 6.59 -2.99
C LYS A 91 -6.85 6.07 -2.16
N LEU A 92 -6.16 5.04 -2.64
CA LEU A 92 -5.03 4.43 -1.96
C LEU A 92 -3.90 5.44 -1.69
N LYS A 93 -3.58 6.28 -2.70
CA LYS A 93 -2.59 7.34 -2.56
C LYS A 93 -3.02 8.44 -1.59
N ALA A 94 -4.31 8.82 -1.60
CA ALA A 94 -4.84 9.79 -0.66
C ALA A 94 -4.75 9.29 0.78
N THR A 95 -5.08 8.01 1.04
CA THR A 95 -4.93 7.37 2.34
C THR A 95 -3.48 7.36 2.81
N ALA A 96 -2.55 6.96 1.94
CA ALA A 96 -1.12 6.97 2.25
C ALA A 96 -0.58 8.38 2.55
N ALA A 97 -1.00 9.39 1.78
CA ALA A 97 -0.61 10.78 2.01
C ALA A 97 -1.16 11.32 3.34
N SER A 98 -2.39 10.93 3.73
CA SER A 98 -2.97 11.26 5.03
C SER A 98 -2.15 10.64 6.17
N ALA A 99 -1.84 9.34 6.08
CA ALA A 99 -1.04 8.63 7.08
C ALA A 99 0.39 9.20 7.21
N ALA A 100 0.99 9.67 6.11
CA ALA A 100 2.30 10.30 6.11
C ALA A 100 2.30 11.75 6.64
N SER A 101 1.13 12.40 6.72
CA SER A 101 0.97 13.77 7.24
C SER A 101 0.69 13.80 8.75
N ASP A 102 0.14 12.71 9.29
CA ASP A 102 -0.13 12.47 10.72
C ASP A 102 1.09 12.21 11.68
N PRO A 103 2.35 11.97 11.24
CA PRO A 103 3.46 11.71 12.17
C PRO A 103 3.77 12.90 13.10
N THR A 104 3.54 14.12 12.61
CA THR A 104 3.85 15.35 13.33
C THR A 104 2.89 15.59 14.49
N GLU A 105 1.64 15.15 14.35
CA GLU A 105 0.60 15.32 15.38
C GLU A 105 0.82 14.33 16.54
N VAL A 106 1.22 13.10 16.23
CA VAL A 106 1.63 12.08 17.21
C VAL A 106 2.89 12.51 17.97
N VAL A 107 3.92 13.00 17.27
CA VAL A 107 5.15 13.50 17.92
C VAL A 107 4.86 14.76 18.74
N SER A 108 4.02 15.67 18.26
CA SER A 108 3.65 16.90 19.01
C SER A 108 2.82 16.59 20.25
N GLN A 109 1.90 15.63 20.20
CA GLN A 109 1.17 15.17 21.38
C GLN A 109 2.09 14.44 22.38
N ALA A 110 3.00 13.60 21.90
CA ALA A 110 3.95 12.90 22.76
C ALA A 110 4.90 13.88 23.46
N LEU A 111 5.40 14.88 22.73
CA LEU A 111 6.28 15.92 23.27
C LEU A 111 5.51 16.83 24.25
N GLY A 112 4.26 17.19 23.95
CA GLY A 112 3.39 17.95 24.82
C GLY A 112 3.13 17.25 26.16
N ARG A 113 2.82 15.94 26.13
CA ARG A 113 2.65 15.13 27.35
C ARG A 113 3.95 15.02 28.15
N HIS A 114 5.09 14.91 27.48
CA HIS A 114 6.39 14.85 28.15
C HIS A 114 6.75 16.17 28.85
N LEU A 115 6.50 17.31 28.20
CA LEU A 115 6.72 18.63 28.78
C LEU A 115 5.77 18.92 29.95
N GLN A 116 4.52 18.46 29.86
CA GLN A 116 3.54 18.62 30.94
C GLN A 116 3.90 17.76 32.17
N ALA A 117 4.40 16.54 31.96
CA ALA A 117 4.93 15.69 33.04
C ALA A 117 6.20 16.25 33.70
N GLN A 118 6.94 17.15 33.04
CA GLN A 118 8.07 17.86 33.64
C GLN A 118 7.67 19.16 34.35
N GLN A 119 6.43 19.62 34.19
CA GLN A 119 5.93 20.86 34.80
C GLN A 119 5.06 20.64 36.04
N GLU A 120 4.69 19.40 36.39
CA GLU A 120 4.11 19.11 37.69
C GLU A 120 5.22 19.11 38.76
N PRO A 121 5.31 20.14 39.63
CA PRO A 121 6.26 20.09 40.72
C PRO A 121 5.77 19.04 41.72
N ALA A 122 6.71 18.26 42.26
CA ALA A 122 6.48 17.46 43.44
C ALA A 122 5.97 18.38 44.56
N ALA A 123 4.65 18.42 44.75
CA ALA A 123 4.03 18.99 45.92
C ALA A 123 4.26 18.01 47.08
N ALA A 124 5.32 18.26 47.84
CA ALA A 124 5.55 17.70 49.17
C ALA A 124 6.09 18.81 50.08
#